data_AF-A0A952KQL4-F1
#
_entry.id   AF-A0A952KQL4-F1
#
_cell.length_a   1.000
_cell.length_b   1.000
_cell.length_c   1.000
_cell.angle_alpha   90.00
_cell.angle_beta   90.00
_cell.angle_gamma   90.00
#
_symmetry.space_group_name_H-M   'P 1'
#
loop_
_entity.id
_entity.type
_entity.pdbx_description
1 polymer ?
#
loop_
_entity_poly.entity_id
_entity_poly.type
_entity_poly.pdbx_seq_one_letter_code
_entity_poly.pdbx_strand_id
1 'polypeptide(L)'
;MPPRASADQIDPQQTAAAITDFLQTYPHAAILEHGALLFDMRSAQWSLNTDHNRCTLHLWSEERNLTRRVLSAEARSSGLRLSVQRFGQPKPTTLDLVSKQERRLPSTRDAARRQYLRILERVLVRNFPDWRPAGFSTAMDLERSFGPAYARGVITRGRQAWAVLGVGPEESAQTVDGVLTLGILWLQLCRERAMGKHLFAGLRIVVPAGTAALTLARMAWLNPRIAQWELYELDPRSEELTPREPADHGNLKTRLIHAPNPDTTRFDVAIAKVMELVPAASRGLVEQRLRSATELAFLLHGLEFARAVLRSAANSFAHTLEITVGAGANETLLNDANRDALRAL
;
A
#
# COMPACT_ATOMS: atom_id res chain seq x y z
N MET A 1 -46.92 20.63 30.69
CA MET A 1 -46.07 20.39 29.49
C MET A 1 -44.88 19.57 29.96
N PRO A 2 -44.77 18.28 29.61
CA PRO A 2 -43.65 17.47 30.06
C PRO A 2 -42.37 17.92 29.35
N PRO A 3 -41.19 17.80 29.99
CA PRO A 3 -39.93 18.20 29.37
C PRO A 3 -39.63 17.28 28.19
N ARG A 4 -39.18 17.89 27.09
CA ARG A 4 -38.68 17.20 25.89
C ARG A 4 -37.55 16.25 26.30
N ALA A 5 -37.70 14.97 25.95
CA ALA A 5 -36.64 13.98 26.05
C ALA A 5 -35.38 14.50 25.37
N SER A 6 -34.32 14.69 26.16
CA SER A 6 -32.98 15.03 25.70
C SER A 6 -32.43 13.84 24.88
N ALA A 7 -32.01 14.15 23.65
CA ALA A 7 -31.42 13.23 22.70
C ALA A 7 -30.32 12.35 23.32
N ASP A 8 -30.46 11.03 23.13
CA ASP A 8 -29.49 9.95 23.26
C ASP A 8 -28.25 10.23 24.13
N GLN A 9 -28.39 9.98 25.43
CA GLN A 9 -27.23 9.71 26.28
C GLN A 9 -26.64 8.35 25.87
N ILE A 10 -25.75 8.37 24.87
CA ILE A 10 -24.92 7.22 24.56
C ILE A 10 -23.93 7.03 25.71
N ASP A 11 -23.86 5.82 26.24
CA ASP A 11 -22.94 5.45 27.33
C ASP A 11 -21.48 5.66 26.87
N PRO A 12 -20.71 6.55 27.53
CA PRO A 12 -19.30 6.77 27.22
C PRO A 12 -18.46 5.49 27.31
N GLN A 13 -18.87 4.56 28.18
CA GLN A 13 -18.19 3.29 28.38
C GLN A 13 -18.42 2.35 27.20
N GLN A 14 -19.63 2.30 26.65
CA GLN A 14 -19.94 1.58 25.41
C GLN A 14 -19.20 2.17 24.21
N THR A 15 -19.13 3.50 24.12
CA THR A 15 -18.38 4.18 23.06
C THR A 15 -16.89 3.87 23.13
N ALA A 16 -16.31 3.90 24.34
CA ALA A 16 -14.91 3.56 24.54
C ALA A 16 -14.62 2.08 24.24
N ALA A 17 -15.54 1.18 24.61
CA ALA A 17 -15.44 -0.24 24.28
C ALA A 17 -15.46 -0.48 22.77
N ALA A 18 -16.37 0.16 22.03
CA ALA A 18 -16.45 0.03 20.58
C ALA A 18 -15.19 0.53 19.86
N ILE A 19 -14.61 1.64 20.30
CA ILE A 19 -13.36 2.17 19.74
C ILE A 19 -12.19 1.23 20.07
N THR A 20 -12.12 0.75 21.31
CA THR A 20 -11.07 -0.16 21.77
C THR A 20 -11.10 -1.47 20.99
N ASP A 21 -12.27 -2.09 20.90
CA ASP A 21 -12.49 -3.34 20.16
C ASP A 21 -12.11 -3.19 18.69
N PHE A 22 -12.50 -2.08 18.06
CA PHE A 22 -12.14 -1.80 16.67
C PHE A 22 -10.61 -1.65 16.48
N LEU A 23 -9.93 -0.87 17.32
CA LEU A 23 -8.50 -0.62 17.18
C LEU A 23 -7.65 -1.84 17.56
N GLN A 24 -8.14 -2.70 18.45
CA GLN A 24 -7.53 -3.99 18.77
C GLN A 24 -7.73 -5.02 17.65
N THR A 25 -8.92 -5.07 17.06
CA THR A 25 -9.24 -5.95 15.93
C THR A 25 -8.49 -5.51 14.66
N TYR A 26 -8.32 -4.20 14.47
CA TYR A 26 -7.64 -3.60 13.33
C TYR A 26 -6.44 -2.74 13.76
N PRO A 27 -5.31 -3.34 14.20
CA PRO A 27 -4.13 -2.60 14.68
C PRO A 27 -3.44 -1.78 13.59
N HIS A 28 -3.89 -1.87 12.34
CA HIS A 28 -3.39 -1.11 11.19
C HIS A 28 -4.45 -0.21 10.56
N ALA A 29 -5.46 0.22 11.34
CA ALA A 29 -6.51 1.11 10.90
C ALA A 29 -5.96 2.48 10.42
N ALA A 30 -6.77 3.19 9.63
CA ALA A 30 -6.60 4.62 9.36
C ALA A 30 -7.65 5.41 10.12
N ILE A 31 -7.27 6.62 10.52
CA ILE A 31 -8.18 7.61 11.05
C ILE A 31 -8.29 8.72 10.02
N LEU A 32 -9.50 8.97 9.52
CA LEU A 32 -9.80 9.97 8.51
C LEU A 32 -10.66 11.09 9.11
N GLU A 33 -10.45 12.33 8.67
CA GLU A 33 -11.34 13.46 8.95
C GLU A 33 -11.77 14.06 7.62
N HIS A 34 -13.08 14.13 7.37
CA HIS A 34 -13.64 14.53 6.07
C HIS A 34 -13.03 13.74 4.88
N GLY A 35 -12.67 12.47 5.10
CA GLY A 35 -12.06 11.59 4.10
C GLY A 35 -10.55 11.76 3.90
N ALA A 36 -9.90 12.74 4.55
CA ALA A 36 -8.45 12.90 4.51
C ALA A 36 -7.77 12.10 5.63
N LEU A 37 -6.65 11.44 5.33
CA LEU A 37 -5.88 10.68 6.31
C LEU A 37 -5.28 11.60 7.37
N LEU A 38 -5.68 11.40 8.63
CA LEU A 38 -5.11 12.07 9.79
C LEU A 38 -4.03 11.23 10.48
N PHE A 39 -4.30 9.94 10.73
CA PHE A 39 -3.36 9.02 11.39
C PHE A 39 -3.33 7.65 10.72
N ASP A 40 -2.13 7.07 10.62
CA ASP A 40 -1.91 5.65 10.34
C ASP A 40 -1.56 4.92 11.64
N MET A 41 -2.39 3.97 12.07
CA MET A 41 -2.22 3.29 13.35
C MET A 41 -0.99 2.36 13.40
N ARG A 42 -0.23 2.21 12.30
CA ARG A 42 1.08 1.55 12.33
C ARG A 42 2.15 2.36 13.04
N SER A 43 2.05 3.69 13.00
CA SER A 43 3.03 4.62 13.57
C SER A 43 2.42 5.57 14.60
N ALA A 44 1.10 5.56 14.74
CA ALA A 44 0.38 6.34 15.74
C ALA A 44 0.03 5.51 16.97
N GLN A 45 0.15 6.14 18.13
CA GLN A 45 -0.31 5.64 19.42
C GLN A 45 -1.63 6.33 19.79
N TRP A 46 -2.38 5.71 20.70
CA TRP A 46 -3.69 6.19 21.09
C TRP A 46 -4.00 5.90 22.56
N SER A 47 -4.85 6.72 23.16
CA SER A 47 -5.42 6.46 24.48
C SER A 47 -6.85 6.99 24.55
N LEU A 48 -7.69 6.30 25.32
CA LEU A 48 -9.04 6.74 25.66
C LEU A 48 -9.09 7.09 27.14
N ASN A 49 -9.77 8.19 27.46
CA ASN A 49 -10.11 8.54 28.83
C ASN A 49 -11.63 8.70 28.96
N THR A 50 -12.22 7.95 29.89
CA THR A 50 -13.65 8.00 30.24
C THR A 50 -13.82 8.63 31.62
N ASP A 51 -13.78 9.96 31.68
CA ASP A 51 -13.94 10.73 32.93
C ASP A 51 -15.26 11.53 32.90
N HIS A 52 -15.96 11.60 34.04
CA HIS A 52 -17.12 12.48 34.25
C HIS A 52 -18.20 12.40 33.14
N ASN A 53 -18.56 11.19 32.73
CA ASN A 53 -19.53 10.91 31.66
C ASN A 53 -19.10 11.47 30.27
N ARG A 54 -17.79 11.51 29.98
CA ARG A 54 -17.24 11.92 28.68
C ARG A 54 -16.21 10.91 28.22
N CYS A 55 -16.21 10.62 26.92
CA CYS A 55 -15.16 9.83 26.28
C CYS A 55 -14.22 10.78 25.51
N THR A 56 -12.93 10.78 25.86
CA THR A 56 -11.92 11.61 25.19
C THR A 56 -10.91 10.71 24.50
N LEU A 57 -10.76 10.91 23.19
CA LEU A 57 -9.80 10.19 22.35
C LEU A 57 -8.56 11.06 22.13
N HIS A 58 -7.41 10.50 22.49
CA HIS A 58 -6.09 11.07 22.25
C HIS A 58 -5.35 10.19 21.24
N LEU A 59 -4.78 10.82 20.23
CA LEU A 59 -4.03 10.19 19.16
C LEU A 59 -2.73 10.97 18.96
N TRP A 60 -1.60 10.28 18.88
CA TRP A 60 -0.32 10.91 18.66
C TRP A 60 0.61 10.07 17.79
N SER A 61 1.47 10.75 17.03
CA SER A 61 2.60 10.19 16.30
C SER A 61 3.79 11.14 16.44
N GLU A 62 4.93 10.78 15.86
CA GLU A 62 6.10 11.68 15.80
C GLU A 62 5.78 13.02 15.10
N GLU A 63 4.82 13.01 14.16
CA GLU A 63 4.51 14.17 13.33
C GLU A 63 3.38 15.05 13.89
N ARG A 64 2.41 14.46 14.63
CA ARG A 64 1.14 15.15 14.97
C ARG A 64 0.52 14.64 16.27
N ASN A 65 -0.24 15.51 16.92
CA ASN A 65 -1.05 15.22 18.10
C ASN A 65 -2.50 15.66 17.90
N LEU A 66 -3.46 14.85 18.36
CA LEU A 66 -4.88 15.11 18.24
C LEU A 66 -5.62 14.66 19.50
N THR A 67 -6.39 15.59 20.08
CA THR A 67 -7.33 15.30 21.18
C THR A 67 -8.74 15.72 20.79
N ARG A 68 -9.72 14.83 20.99
CA ARG A 68 -11.13 15.03 20.63
C ARG A 68 -12.07 14.42 21.66
N ARG A 69 -13.18 15.10 21.95
CA ARG A 69 -14.28 14.52 22.74
C ARG A 69 -15.17 13.70 21.83
N VAL A 70 -15.34 12.41 22.08
CA VAL A 70 -16.23 11.54 21.32
C VAL A 70 -17.66 11.71 21.85
N LEU A 71 -18.59 12.03 20.96
CA LEU A 71 -20.00 12.20 21.25
C LEU A 71 -20.79 10.93 20.96
N SER A 72 -20.42 10.22 19.88
CA SER A 72 -21.04 8.95 19.50
C SER A 72 -20.09 8.13 18.63
N ALA A 73 -20.31 6.81 18.63
CA ALA A 73 -19.68 5.86 17.71
C ALA A 73 -20.77 5.05 16.98
N GLU A 74 -20.76 5.09 15.66
CA GLU A 74 -21.71 4.40 14.79
C GLU A 74 -20.94 3.39 13.93
N ALA A 75 -21.27 2.10 14.07
CA ALA A 75 -20.72 1.07 13.20
C ALA A 75 -21.26 1.25 11.77
N ARG A 76 -20.37 1.21 10.78
CA ARG A 76 -20.70 1.30 9.36
C ARG A 76 -20.11 0.12 8.62
N SER A 77 -20.58 -0.08 7.40
CA SER A 77 -20.05 -1.07 6.45
C SER A 77 -18.60 -0.80 5.99
N SER A 78 -18.00 0.31 6.44
CA SER A 78 -16.65 0.77 6.08
C SER A 78 -15.77 1.04 7.31
N GLY A 79 -16.17 0.54 8.48
CA GLY A 79 -15.50 0.78 9.76
C GLY A 79 -16.37 1.51 10.78
N LEU A 80 -15.74 2.27 11.69
CA LEU A 80 -16.43 2.94 12.79
C LEU A 80 -16.43 4.46 12.58
N ARG A 81 -17.62 5.07 12.50
CA ARG A 81 -17.79 6.52 12.38
C ARG A 81 -17.97 7.15 13.75
N LEU A 82 -17.12 8.10 14.09
CA LEU A 82 -17.19 8.86 15.32
C LEU A 82 -17.72 10.26 15.06
N SER A 83 -18.73 10.67 15.82
CA SER A 83 -19.06 12.09 15.99
C SER A 83 -18.18 12.64 17.10
N VAL A 84 -17.33 13.60 16.78
CA VAL A 84 -16.37 14.16 17.72
C VAL A 84 -16.45 15.67 17.81
N GLN A 85 -16.18 16.21 19.00
CA GLN A 85 -16.12 17.64 19.26
C GLN A 85 -14.67 18.08 19.48
N ARG A 86 -14.27 19.11 18.75
CA ARG A 86 -12.97 19.78 18.94
C ARG A 86 -13.05 20.79 20.09
N PHE A 87 -12.01 20.84 20.92
CA PHE A 87 -11.89 21.88 21.94
C PHE A 87 -11.92 23.27 21.29
N GLY A 88 -12.84 24.13 21.77
CA GLY A 88 -13.02 25.49 21.25
C GLY A 88 -13.92 25.62 20.02
N GLN A 89 -14.49 24.52 19.48
CA GLN A 89 -15.50 24.60 18.41
C GLN A 89 -16.85 24.00 18.84
N PRO A 90 -17.97 24.73 18.65
CA PRO A 90 -19.27 24.28 19.10
C PRO A 90 -19.88 23.20 18.20
N LYS A 91 -19.46 23.11 16.93
CA LYS A 91 -20.02 22.15 15.96
C LYS A 91 -19.26 20.81 16.02
N PRO A 92 -19.98 19.68 16.15
CA PRO A 92 -19.39 18.36 15.95
C PRO A 92 -18.81 18.19 14.55
N THR A 93 -17.75 17.40 14.46
CA THR A 93 -17.04 16.99 13.25
C THR A 93 -16.95 15.46 13.22
N THR A 94 -16.76 14.88 12.04
CA THR A 94 -16.73 13.43 11.89
C THR A 94 -15.31 12.91 11.77
N LEU A 95 -14.99 11.88 12.57
CA LEU A 95 -13.79 11.06 12.40
C LEU A 95 -14.19 9.65 11.97
N ASP A 96 -13.61 9.15 10.89
CA ASP A 96 -13.86 7.80 10.40
C ASP A 96 -12.65 6.91 10.72
N LEU A 97 -12.87 5.85 11.51
CA LEU A 97 -11.90 4.77 11.74
C LEU A 97 -12.15 3.68 10.70
N VAL A 98 -11.19 3.48 9.82
CA VAL A 98 -11.35 2.60 8.65
C VAL A 98 -10.33 1.48 8.73
N SER A 99 -10.77 0.24 8.55
CA SER A 99 -9.88 -0.92 8.51
C SER A 99 -8.95 -0.84 7.28
N LYS A 100 -7.76 -1.48 7.33
CA LYS A 100 -6.85 -1.57 6.17
C LYS A 100 -7.53 -2.20 4.94
N GLN A 101 -8.52 -3.06 5.16
CA GLN A 101 -9.30 -3.72 4.11
C GLN A 101 -10.29 -2.75 3.44
N GLU A 102 -10.81 -1.74 4.14
CA GLU A 102 -11.79 -0.78 3.63
C GLU A 102 -11.20 0.56 3.17
N ARG A 103 -9.91 0.86 3.43
CA ARG A 103 -9.14 1.83 2.62
C ARG A 103 -9.26 1.54 1.11
N ARG A 104 -9.65 0.32 0.76
CA ARG A 104 -9.83 -0.22 -0.59
C ARG A 104 -11.26 -0.12 -1.14
N LEU A 105 -12.19 0.61 -0.51
CA LEU A 105 -13.53 0.82 -1.07
C LEU A 105 -13.42 1.51 -2.45
N PRO A 106 -14.10 1.01 -3.50
CA PRO A 106 -13.99 1.53 -4.87
C PRO A 106 -14.20 3.04 -4.96
N SER A 107 -15.15 3.59 -4.21
CA SER A 107 -15.51 5.01 -4.22
C SER A 107 -14.37 5.94 -3.77
N THR A 108 -13.62 5.58 -2.73
CA THR A 108 -12.50 6.38 -2.21
C THR A 108 -11.32 6.35 -3.18
N ARG A 109 -11.01 5.19 -3.77
CA ARG A 109 -10.00 5.08 -4.83
C ARG A 109 -10.38 5.89 -6.06
N ASP A 110 -11.63 5.85 -6.46
CA ASP A 110 -12.11 6.61 -7.60
C ASP A 110 -12.12 8.12 -7.33
N ALA A 111 -12.31 8.54 -6.08
CA ALA A 111 -12.12 9.94 -5.68
C ALA A 111 -10.64 10.35 -5.75
N ALA A 112 -9.74 9.53 -5.20
CA ALA A 112 -8.29 9.77 -5.23
C ALA A 112 -7.74 9.81 -6.67
N ARG A 113 -8.18 8.90 -7.55
CA ARG A 113 -7.85 8.88 -8.98
C ARG A 113 -8.32 10.13 -9.71
N ARG A 114 -9.56 10.56 -9.45
CA ARG A 114 -10.10 11.81 -10.02
C ARG A 114 -9.34 13.03 -9.52
N GLN A 115 -8.93 13.05 -8.25
CA GLN A 115 -8.08 14.12 -7.71
C GLN A 115 -6.70 14.12 -8.36
N TYR A 116 -6.06 12.96 -8.46
CA TYR A 116 -4.77 12.80 -9.11
C TYR A 116 -4.82 13.25 -10.58
N LEU A 117 -5.86 12.88 -11.34
CA LEU A 117 -6.04 13.31 -12.72
C LEU A 117 -6.04 14.85 -12.85
N ARG A 118 -6.75 15.54 -11.96
CA ARG A 118 -6.78 17.02 -11.92
C ARG A 118 -5.41 17.62 -11.59
N ILE A 119 -4.67 17.03 -10.66
CA ILE A 119 -3.31 17.48 -10.31
C ILE A 119 -2.39 17.27 -11.50
N LEU A 120 -2.42 16.09 -12.12
CA LEU A 120 -1.61 15.75 -13.28
C LEU A 120 -1.85 16.75 -14.43
N GLU A 121 -3.10 17.00 -14.81
CA GLU A 121 -3.42 17.97 -15.86
C GLU A 121 -2.88 19.37 -15.53
N ARG A 122 -3.11 19.86 -14.31
CA ARG A 122 -2.64 21.18 -13.86
C ARG A 122 -1.11 21.30 -13.93
N VAL A 123 -0.41 20.29 -13.43
CA VAL A 123 1.05 20.26 -13.39
C VAL A 123 1.65 20.17 -14.79
N LEU A 124 1.01 19.42 -15.70
CA LEU A 124 1.44 19.37 -17.11
C LEU A 124 1.31 20.73 -17.80
N VAL A 125 0.21 21.46 -17.59
CA VAL A 125 0.06 22.82 -18.13
C VAL A 125 1.14 23.76 -17.60
N ARG A 126 1.47 23.66 -16.31
CA ARG A 126 2.48 24.51 -15.67
C ARG A 126 3.89 24.23 -16.19
N ASN A 127 4.26 22.96 -16.36
CA ASN A 127 5.61 22.56 -16.77
C ASN A 127 5.79 22.54 -18.30
N PHE A 128 4.70 22.46 -19.06
CA PHE A 128 4.72 22.42 -20.52
C PHE A 128 3.72 23.43 -21.11
N PRO A 129 3.93 24.74 -20.93
CA PRO A 129 2.95 25.77 -21.30
C PRO A 129 2.59 25.79 -22.80
N ASP A 130 3.51 25.37 -23.67
CA ASP A 130 3.26 25.29 -25.11
C ASP A 130 2.45 24.04 -25.52
N TRP A 131 2.20 23.12 -24.59
CA TRP A 131 1.53 21.86 -24.83
C TRP A 131 0.16 21.84 -24.16
N ARG A 132 -0.89 21.58 -24.93
CA ARG A 132 -2.26 21.54 -24.44
C ARG A 132 -2.69 20.11 -24.08
N PRO A 133 -3.09 19.84 -22.83
CA PRO A 133 -3.71 18.58 -22.45
C PRO A 133 -5.01 18.33 -23.20
N ALA A 134 -5.24 17.08 -23.60
CA ALA A 134 -6.43 16.62 -24.30
C ALA A 134 -6.74 15.17 -23.93
N GLY A 135 -8.03 14.87 -23.69
CA GLY A 135 -8.52 13.50 -23.51
C GLY A 135 -8.02 12.79 -22.26
N PHE A 136 -7.75 13.53 -21.18
CA PHE A 136 -7.33 12.95 -19.91
C PHE A 136 -8.47 12.19 -19.23
N SER A 137 -8.22 10.94 -18.85
CA SER A 137 -9.22 10.06 -18.26
C SER A 137 -8.59 8.92 -17.46
N THR A 138 -9.34 8.43 -16.48
CA THR A 138 -9.10 7.17 -15.75
C THR A 138 -10.17 6.13 -16.06
N ALA A 139 -10.97 6.33 -17.12
CA ALA A 139 -12.04 5.42 -17.50
C ALA A 139 -11.49 4.02 -17.81
N MET A 140 -12.19 3.01 -17.31
CA MET A 140 -11.82 1.60 -17.49
C MET A 140 -12.11 1.15 -18.92
N ASP A 141 -11.14 0.49 -19.54
CA ASP A 141 -11.25 -0.09 -20.89
C ASP A 141 -10.50 -1.43 -20.86
N LEU A 142 -11.21 -2.48 -20.42
CA LEU A 142 -10.63 -3.81 -20.19
C LEU A 142 -10.26 -4.53 -21.50
N GLU A 143 -10.95 -4.25 -22.60
CA GLU A 143 -10.62 -4.79 -23.93
C GLU A 143 -9.18 -4.43 -24.33
N ARG A 144 -8.72 -3.25 -23.89
CA ARG A 144 -7.38 -2.73 -24.19
C ARG A 144 -6.45 -2.76 -22.98
N SER A 145 -6.80 -3.55 -21.96
CA SER A 145 -6.04 -3.72 -20.71
C SER A 145 -5.88 -2.45 -19.86
N PHE A 146 -6.72 -1.44 -20.04
CA PHE A 146 -6.64 -0.17 -19.32
C PHE A 146 -7.53 -0.16 -18.08
N GLY A 147 -6.94 -0.54 -16.94
CA GLY A 147 -7.57 -0.38 -15.63
C GLY A 147 -7.69 1.09 -15.19
N PRO A 148 -8.53 1.40 -14.18
CA PRO A 148 -8.78 2.77 -13.72
C PRO A 148 -7.61 3.40 -12.93
N ALA A 149 -6.59 2.60 -12.58
CA ALA A 149 -5.46 3.04 -11.78
C ALA A 149 -4.50 4.01 -12.50
N TYR A 150 -4.53 4.02 -13.83
CA TYR A 150 -3.64 4.86 -14.63
C TYR A 150 -4.44 6.02 -15.23
N ALA A 151 -4.00 7.24 -14.92
CA ALA A 151 -4.42 8.44 -15.62
C ALA A 151 -3.78 8.45 -17.01
N ARG A 152 -4.61 8.59 -18.05
CA ARG A 152 -4.18 8.51 -19.45
C ARG A 152 -4.64 9.75 -20.18
N GLY A 153 -3.78 10.33 -21.00
CA GLY A 153 -4.15 11.46 -21.83
C GLY A 153 -3.12 11.72 -22.91
N VAL A 154 -3.33 12.81 -23.65
CA VAL A 154 -2.43 13.29 -24.68
C VAL A 154 -2.14 14.76 -24.42
N ILE A 155 -0.93 15.21 -24.67
CA ILE A 155 -0.63 16.65 -24.76
C ILE A 155 -0.26 16.97 -26.21
N THR A 156 -0.70 18.13 -26.71
CA THR A 156 -0.56 18.48 -28.14
C THR A 156 0.00 19.87 -28.33
N ARG A 157 0.78 20.05 -29.41
CA ARG A 157 1.30 21.32 -29.87
C ARG A 157 1.29 21.34 -31.40
N GLY A 158 0.25 21.95 -31.97
CA GLY A 158 -0.02 21.88 -33.41
C GLY A 158 -0.20 20.42 -33.86
N ARG A 159 0.60 19.98 -34.84
CA ARG A 159 0.61 18.58 -35.31
C ARG A 159 1.38 17.64 -34.39
N GLN A 160 2.19 18.13 -33.45
CA GLN A 160 2.96 17.28 -32.54
C GLN A 160 2.10 16.85 -31.35
N ALA A 161 2.31 15.62 -30.87
CA ALA A 161 1.65 15.08 -29.70
C ALA A 161 2.58 14.20 -28.85
N TRP A 162 2.25 14.05 -27.58
CA TRP A 162 2.83 13.07 -26.68
C TRP A 162 1.72 12.28 -26.01
N ALA A 163 1.91 10.96 -25.91
CA ALA A 163 1.11 10.15 -25.03
C ALA A 163 1.58 10.39 -23.59
N VAL A 164 0.64 10.55 -22.66
CA VAL A 164 0.92 10.73 -21.24
C VAL A 164 0.24 9.63 -20.45
N LEU A 165 1.00 8.98 -19.57
CA LEU A 165 0.47 8.00 -18.64
C LEU A 165 0.99 8.32 -17.23
N GLY A 166 0.07 8.46 -16.27
CA GLY A 166 0.38 8.78 -14.88
C GLY A 166 -0.20 7.76 -13.91
N VAL A 167 0.50 7.51 -12.82
CA VAL A 167 0.01 6.68 -11.69
C VAL A 167 0.16 7.45 -10.38
N GLY A 168 -0.89 7.46 -9.56
CA GLY A 168 -0.91 8.21 -8.29
C GLY A 168 -0.29 7.43 -7.12
N PRO A 169 0.09 8.09 -6.02
CA PRO A 169 0.76 7.45 -4.87
C PRO A 169 -0.16 6.50 -4.07
N GLU A 170 -1.48 6.61 -4.24
CA GLU A 170 -2.47 5.77 -3.58
C GLU A 170 -2.61 4.38 -4.23
N GLU A 171 -1.95 4.16 -5.38
CA GLU A 171 -1.94 2.88 -6.07
C GLU A 171 -0.88 1.93 -5.50
N SER A 172 -1.04 0.63 -5.74
CA SER A 172 -0.11 -0.38 -5.22
C SER A 172 1.26 -0.30 -5.89
N ALA A 173 2.32 -0.74 -5.20
CA ALA A 173 3.67 -0.83 -5.79
C ALA A 173 3.66 -1.62 -7.11
N GLN A 174 2.94 -2.75 -7.18
CA GLN A 174 2.81 -3.54 -8.41
C GLN A 174 2.17 -2.75 -9.56
N THR A 175 1.22 -1.86 -9.26
CA THR A 175 0.59 -0.98 -10.24
C THR A 175 1.57 0.09 -10.72
N VAL A 176 2.32 0.70 -9.79
CA VAL A 176 3.36 1.67 -10.13
C VAL A 176 4.44 1.02 -11.00
N ASP A 177 4.86 -0.19 -10.64
CA ASP A 177 5.86 -0.98 -11.38
C ASP A 177 5.37 -1.40 -12.78
N GLY A 178 4.06 -1.53 -12.98
CA GLY A 178 3.44 -1.87 -14.25
C GLY A 178 3.27 -0.69 -15.22
N VAL A 179 3.50 0.55 -14.76
CA VAL A 179 3.19 1.79 -15.49
C VAL A 179 3.79 1.84 -16.89
N LEU A 180 5.02 1.36 -17.06
CA LEU A 180 5.73 1.41 -18.34
C LEU A 180 5.04 0.57 -19.42
N THR A 181 4.65 -0.66 -19.07
CA THR A 181 3.94 -1.56 -19.99
C THR A 181 2.65 -0.92 -20.48
N LEU A 182 1.86 -0.37 -19.56
CA LEU A 182 0.59 0.28 -19.89
C LEU A 182 0.82 1.58 -20.68
N GLY A 183 1.89 2.32 -20.39
CA GLY A 183 2.29 3.50 -21.13
C GLY A 183 2.61 3.20 -22.60
N ILE A 184 3.32 2.10 -22.86
CA ILE A 184 3.63 1.66 -24.23
C ILE A 184 2.34 1.29 -24.99
N LEU A 185 1.44 0.55 -24.35
CA LEU A 185 0.13 0.22 -24.94
C LEU A 185 -0.69 1.49 -25.22
N TRP A 186 -0.66 2.47 -24.32
CA TRP A 186 -1.34 3.74 -24.53
C TRP A 186 -0.76 4.53 -25.71
N LEU A 187 0.57 4.61 -25.83
CA LEU A 187 1.23 5.24 -26.97
C LEU A 187 0.83 4.60 -28.30
N GLN A 188 0.81 3.26 -28.36
CA GLN A 188 0.36 2.52 -29.54
C GLN A 188 -1.08 2.89 -29.89
N LEU A 189 -1.96 2.92 -28.89
CA LEU A 189 -3.36 3.26 -29.10
C LEU A 189 -3.57 4.68 -29.61
N CYS A 190 -2.80 5.62 -29.05
CA CYS A 190 -2.83 7.00 -29.50
C CYS A 190 -2.43 7.12 -30.97
N ARG A 191 -1.40 6.37 -31.41
CA ARG A 191 -0.95 6.34 -32.80
C ARG A 191 -2.01 5.78 -33.74
N GLU A 192 -2.67 4.69 -33.35
CA GLU A 192 -3.76 4.08 -34.12
C GLU A 192 -4.97 5.04 -34.25
N ARG A 193 -5.35 5.70 -33.15
CA ARG A 193 -6.50 6.63 -33.13
C ARG A 193 -6.21 7.97 -33.79
N ALA A 194 -4.95 8.37 -33.91
CA ALA A 194 -4.57 9.67 -34.47
C ALA A 194 -5.04 9.84 -35.92
N MET A 195 -5.15 8.74 -36.70
CA MET A 195 -5.54 8.76 -38.12
C MET A 195 -4.83 9.87 -38.92
N GLY A 196 -3.54 10.10 -38.66
CA GLY A 196 -2.72 11.12 -39.32
C GLY A 196 -2.89 12.57 -38.83
N LYS A 197 -3.80 12.84 -37.89
CA LYS A 197 -4.03 14.18 -37.31
C LYS A 197 -2.85 14.66 -36.45
N HIS A 198 -2.20 13.75 -35.75
CA HIS A 198 -1.09 14.04 -34.84
C HIS A 198 0.11 13.12 -35.08
N LEU A 199 1.31 13.68 -34.93
CA LEU A 199 2.60 13.00 -34.93
C LEU A 199 3.06 12.81 -33.48
N PHE A 200 3.05 11.57 -33.01
CA PHE A 200 3.42 11.22 -31.64
C PHE A 200 4.93 11.09 -31.49
N ALA A 201 5.55 12.08 -30.82
CA ALA A 201 6.98 12.09 -30.52
C ALA A 201 7.37 10.95 -29.57
N GLY A 202 6.52 10.63 -28.61
CA GLY A 202 6.77 9.53 -27.69
C GLY A 202 5.82 9.50 -26.50
N LEU A 203 6.34 8.94 -25.40
CA LEU A 203 5.62 8.68 -24.17
C LEU A 203 6.26 9.44 -23.01
N ARG A 204 5.42 10.16 -22.26
CA ARG A 204 5.75 10.73 -20.95
C ARG A 204 5.09 9.90 -19.87
N ILE A 205 5.90 9.36 -18.97
CA ILE A 205 5.43 8.63 -17.80
C ILE A 205 5.55 9.53 -16.58
N VAL A 206 4.51 9.55 -15.76
CA VAL A 206 4.51 10.25 -14.47
C VAL A 206 4.26 9.25 -13.35
N VAL A 207 5.25 9.10 -12.46
CA VAL A 207 5.18 8.20 -11.29
C VAL A 207 5.23 9.02 -9.99
N PRO A 208 4.80 8.45 -8.85
CA PRO A 208 4.97 9.09 -7.56
C PRO A 208 6.44 9.36 -7.24
N ALA A 209 6.70 10.47 -6.54
CA ALA A 209 8.04 10.79 -6.05
C ALA A 209 8.65 9.63 -5.24
N GLY A 210 9.90 9.28 -5.56
CA GLY A 210 10.65 8.19 -4.90
C GLY A 210 10.38 6.79 -5.46
N THR A 211 9.59 6.66 -6.53
CA THR A 211 9.22 5.34 -7.11
C THR A 211 9.75 5.12 -8.53
N ALA A 212 10.54 6.04 -9.08
CA ALA A 212 11.04 5.96 -10.46
C ALA A 212 12.03 4.81 -10.73
N ALA A 213 12.67 4.25 -9.70
CA ALA A 213 13.84 3.38 -9.86
C ALA A 213 13.63 2.20 -10.83
N LEU A 214 12.55 1.43 -10.67
CA LEU A 214 12.28 0.28 -11.55
C LEU A 214 11.93 0.72 -12.98
N THR A 215 11.14 1.79 -13.11
CA THR A 215 10.74 2.33 -14.41
C THR A 215 11.95 2.86 -15.17
N LEU A 216 12.88 3.56 -14.51
CA LEU A 216 14.16 4.00 -15.09
C LEU A 216 14.98 2.81 -15.58
N ALA A 217 15.16 1.80 -14.72
CA ALA A 217 15.93 0.61 -15.05
C ALA A 217 15.41 -0.11 -16.30
N ARG A 218 14.09 -0.11 -16.53
CA ARG A 218 13.48 -0.70 -17.73
C ARG A 218 13.52 0.25 -18.93
N MET A 219 13.30 1.55 -18.74
CA MET A 219 13.30 2.54 -19.81
C MET A 219 14.66 2.67 -20.50
N ALA A 220 15.76 2.42 -19.77
CA ALA A 220 17.12 2.43 -20.32
C ALA A 220 17.33 1.42 -21.46
N TRP A 221 16.51 0.38 -21.56
CA TRP A 221 16.59 -0.66 -22.60
C TRP A 221 15.61 -0.44 -23.76
N LEU A 222 14.83 0.65 -23.75
CA LEU A 222 13.88 0.95 -24.82
C LEU A 222 14.60 1.55 -26.04
N ASN A 223 14.15 1.17 -27.23
CA ASN A 223 14.74 1.65 -28.47
C ASN A 223 14.39 3.15 -28.69
N PRO A 224 15.39 4.06 -28.70
CA PRO A 224 15.14 5.50 -28.87
C PRO A 224 14.72 5.87 -30.30
N ARG A 225 14.87 4.97 -31.28
CA ARG A 225 14.44 5.21 -32.67
C ARG A 225 12.94 5.06 -32.88
N ILE A 226 12.24 4.37 -31.97
CA ILE A 226 10.79 4.07 -32.11
C ILE A 226 9.93 5.17 -31.46
N ALA A 227 10.42 5.76 -30.38
CA ALA A 227 9.76 6.84 -29.64
C ALA A 227 10.77 7.51 -28.71
N GLN A 228 10.45 8.74 -28.30
CA GLN A 228 11.09 9.36 -27.16
C GLN A 228 10.44 8.85 -25.85
N TRP A 229 11.27 8.60 -24.84
CA TRP A 229 10.85 8.01 -23.57
C TRP A 229 11.25 8.96 -22.45
N GLU A 230 10.27 9.62 -21.83
CA GLU A 230 10.53 10.57 -20.75
C GLU A 230 9.84 10.10 -19.46
N LEU A 231 10.53 10.21 -18.33
CA LEU A 231 10.01 9.89 -17.01
C LEU A 231 10.03 11.13 -16.12
N TYR A 232 8.97 11.30 -15.35
CA TYR A 232 8.84 12.35 -14.36
C TYR A 232 8.36 11.76 -13.04
N GLU A 233 8.88 12.30 -11.95
CA GLU A 233 8.36 12.08 -10.60
C GLU A 233 7.46 13.25 -10.21
N LEU A 234 6.28 12.94 -9.67
CA LEU A 234 5.31 13.91 -9.19
C LEU A 234 5.10 13.72 -7.69
N ASP A 235 5.38 14.76 -6.90
CA ASP A 235 4.87 14.87 -5.54
C ASP A 235 3.53 15.61 -5.57
N PRO A 236 2.40 14.94 -5.30
CA PRO A 236 1.09 15.59 -5.36
C PRO A 236 0.83 16.58 -4.22
N ARG A 237 1.67 16.62 -3.17
CA ARG A 237 1.53 17.59 -2.06
C ARG A 237 2.14 18.94 -2.43
N SER A 238 3.36 18.93 -2.95
CA SER A 238 4.06 20.13 -3.43
C SER A 238 3.69 20.49 -4.88
N GLU A 239 3.03 19.56 -5.59
CA GLU A 239 2.82 19.59 -7.04
C GLU A 239 4.12 19.65 -7.86
N GLU A 240 5.28 19.34 -7.27
CA GLU A 240 6.55 19.38 -7.97
C GLU A 240 6.66 18.23 -8.98
N LEU A 241 7.01 18.57 -10.23
CA LEU A 241 7.24 17.61 -11.32
C LEU A 241 8.71 17.60 -11.68
N THR A 242 9.41 16.56 -11.26
CA THR A 242 10.86 16.44 -11.44
C THR A 242 11.16 15.51 -12.60
N PRO A 243 11.86 15.95 -13.66
CA PRO A 243 12.33 15.04 -14.71
C PRO A 243 13.35 14.05 -14.15
N ARG A 244 13.26 12.79 -14.59
CA ARG A 244 14.22 11.74 -14.25
C ARG A 244 14.84 11.21 -15.53
N GLU A 245 16.16 11.17 -15.59
CA GLU A 245 16.89 10.71 -16.76
C GLU A 245 17.09 9.19 -16.71
N PRO A 246 16.71 8.41 -17.74
CA PRO A 246 16.93 6.97 -17.78
C PRO A 246 18.41 6.56 -17.65
N ALA A 247 19.32 7.43 -18.07
CA ALA A 247 20.77 7.24 -17.93
C ALA A 247 21.30 7.61 -16.53
N ASP A 248 20.50 8.28 -15.70
CA ASP A 248 20.81 8.55 -14.28
C ASP A 248 20.60 7.26 -13.47
N HIS A 249 21.54 6.33 -13.64
CA HIS A 249 21.70 5.15 -12.81
C HIS A 249 22.39 5.49 -11.47
N GLY A 250 22.12 6.67 -10.90
CA GLY A 250 22.69 7.14 -9.64
C GLY A 250 22.77 6.02 -8.62
N ASN A 251 23.98 5.81 -8.07
CA ASN A 251 24.40 4.74 -7.16
C ASN A 251 23.35 3.63 -7.01
N LEU A 252 23.44 2.60 -7.85
CA LEU A 252 22.86 1.29 -7.53
C LEU A 252 23.20 1.04 -6.05
N LYS A 253 22.19 1.01 -5.17
CA LYS A 253 22.37 0.56 -3.79
C LYS A 253 22.71 -0.93 -3.87
N THR A 254 23.95 -1.22 -4.24
CA THR A 254 24.57 -2.54 -4.21
C THR A 254 24.87 -2.84 -2.75
N ARG A 255 23.81 -3.04 -1.96
CA ARG A 255 23.99 -3.67 -0.66
C ARG A 255 24.32 -5.13 -0.93
N LEU A 256 25.60 -5.45 -0.96
CA LEU A 256 26.06 -6.80 -0.79
C LEU A 256 25.67 -7.21 0.64
N ILE A 257 24.57 -7.95 0.75
CA ILE A 257 24.24 -8.66 1.98
C ILE A 257 25.23 -9.82 2.11
N HIS A 258 25.82 -9.98 3.29
CA HIS A 258 26.68 -11.12 3.55
C HIS A 258 25.92 -12.41 3.26
N ALA A 259 26.49 -13.26 2.40
CA ALA A 259 26.01 -14.61 2.25
C ALA A 259 26.04 -15.30 3.62
N PRO A 260 24.93 -15.89 4.10
CA PRO A 260 24.92 -16.54 5.39
C PRO A 260 25.84 -17.76 5.35
N ASN A 261 26.51 -18.06 6.48
CA ASN A 261 27.32 -19.26 6.62
C ASN A 261 26.46 -20.49 6.27
N PRO A 262 26.87 -21.34 5.31
CA PRO A 262 26.07 -22.48 4.86
C PRO A 262 25.87 -23.58 5.90
N ASP A 263 26.62 -23.54 7.01
CA ASP A 263 26.35 -24.40 8.17
C ASP A 263 24.89 -24.24 8.62
N THR A 264 24.15 -25.34 8.81
CA THR A 264 22.75 -25.34 9.24
C THR A 264 22.53 -26.00 10.60
N THR A 265 23.59 -26.41 11.30
CA THR A 265 23.52 -27.15 12.58
C THR A 265 22.59 -26.53 13.61
N ARG A 266 22.55 -25.20 13.69
CA ARG A 266 21.63 -24.43 14.55
C ARG A 266 20.14 -24.65 14.27
N PHE A 267 19.79 -25.23 13.12
CA PHE A 267 18.42 -25.56 12.71
C PHE A 267 18.13 -27.07 12.79
N ASP A 268 19.06 -27.92 13.25
CA ASP A 268 18.88 -29.39 13.24
C ASP A 268 17.58 -29.82 13.92
N VAL A 269 17.23 -29.18 15.05
CA VAL A 269 15.97 -29.43 15.76
C VAL A 269 14.74 -29.06 14.91
N ALA A 270 14.79 -27.94 14.18
CA ALA A 270 13.70 -27.54 13.31
C ALA A 270 13.60 -28.43 12.06
N ILE A 271 14.74 -28.79 11.48
CA ILE A 271 14.79 -29.71 10.33
C ILE A 271 14.14 -31.03 10.73
N ALA A 272 14.51 -31.62 11.87
CA ALA A 272 13.89 -32.85 12.36
C ALA A 272 12.36 -32.72 12.50
N LYS A 273 11.89 -31.67 13.18
CA LYS A 273 10.45 -31.43 13.41
C LYS A 273 9.65 -31.22 12.12
N VAL A 274 10.20 -30.48 11.15
CA VAL A 274 9.50 -30.27 9.86
C VAL A 274 9.51 -31.55 9.03
N MET A 275 10.60 -32.31 9.02
CA MET A 275 10.69 -33.55 8.26
C MET A 275 9.80 -34.67 8.81
N GLU A 276 9.42 -34.61 10.10
CA GLU A 276 8.39 -35.48 10.69
C GLU A 276 6.99 -35.22 10.11
N LEU A 277 6.68 -33.96 9.77
CA LEU A 277 5.40 -33.58 9.15
C LEU A 277 5.32 -34.00 7.69
N VAL A 278 6.46 -34.10 7.01
CA VAL A 278 6.51 -34.45 5.59
C VAL A 278 6.33 -35.96 5.39
N PRO A 279 5.43 -36.39 4.48
CA PRO A 279 5.28 -37.80 4.12
C PRO A 279 6.60 -38.42 3.69
N ALA A 280 6.87 -39.67 4.09
CA ALA A 280 8.16 -40.33 3.88
C ALA A 280 8.63 -40.33 2.41
N ALA A 281 7.69 -40.49 1.46
CA ALA A 281 7.96 -40.47 0.03
C ALA A 281 8.43 -39.10 -0.50
N SER A 282 8.01 -38.00 0.15
CA SER A 282 8.29 -36.63 -0.30
C SER A 282 9.49 -36.00 0.40
N ARG A 283 10.05 -36.65 1.44
CA ARG A 283 11.19 -36.11 2.20
C ARG A 283 12.41 -35.81 1.34
N GLY A 284 12.71 -36.67 0.36
CA GLY A 284 13.83 -36.47 -0.57
C GLY A 284 13.64 -35.30 -1.54
N LEU A 285 12.43 -34.77 -1.65
CA LEU A 285 12.07 -33.65 -2.53
C LEU A 285 12.07 -32.31 -1.79
N VAL A 286 12.22 -32.31 -0.47
CA VAL A 286 12.23 -31.09 0.33
C VAL A 286 13.56 -30.38 0.19
N GLU A 287 13.52 -29.20 -0.39
CA GLU A 287 14.66 -28.30 -0.49
C GLU A 287 14.76 -27.47 0.79
N GLN A 288 15.95 -27.42 1.38
CA GLN A 288 16.26 -26.56 2.52
C GLN A 288 17.05 -25.35 2.01
N ARG A 289 16.50 -24.15 2.18
CA ARG A 289 17.12 -22.92 1.67
C ARG A 289 17.37 -21.93 2.79
N LEU A 290 18.66 -21.71 3.07
CA LEU A 290 19.08 -20.72 4.04
C LEU A 290 18.83 -19.30 3.49
N ARG A 291 17.98 -18.53 4.18
CA ARG A 291 17.64 -17.15 3.79
C ARG A 291 18.54 -16.13 4.48
N SER A 292 18.89 -16.41 5.73
CA SER A 292 19.77 -15.56 6.55
C SER A 292 20.46 -16.39 7.62
N ALA A 293 21.29 -15.75 8.45
CA ALA A 293 21.87 -16.40 9.63
C ALA A 293 20.81 -16.93 10.60
N THR A 294 19.59 -16.39 10.59
CA THR A 294 18.53 -16.72 11.55
C THR A 294 17.29 -17.33 10.91
N GLU A 295 17.29 -17.61 9.60
CA GLU A 295 16.10 -18.08 8.90
C GLU A 295 16.43 -19.17 7.87
N LEU A 296 15.72 -20.30 7.99
CA LEU A 296 15.76 -21.45 7.10
C LEU A 296 14.37 -21.71 6.53
N ALA A 297 14.25 -21.80 5.20
CA ALA A 297 13.01 -22.12 4.50
C ALA A 297 13.01 -23.58 4.02
N PHE A 298 11.84 -24.21 4.05
CA PHE A 298 11.58 -25.54 3.52
C PHE A 298 10.65 -25.42 2.32
N LEU A 299 11.09 -25.94 1.17
CA LEU A 299 10.39 -25.82 -0.09
C LEU A 299 10.12 -27.20 -0.69
N LEU A 300 9.02 -27.31 -1.42
CA LEU A 300 8.71 -28.44 -2.28
C LEU A 300 8.47 -27.91 -3.68
N HIS A 301 9.29 -28.34 -4.65
CA HIS A 301 9.25 -27.85 -6.04
C HIS A 301 9.30 -26.30 -6.14
N GLY A 302 10.13 -25.67 -5.30
CA GLY A 302 10.27 -24.21 -5.25
C GLY A 302 9.16 -23.46 -4.52
N LEU A 303 8.13 -24.15 -4.00
CA LEU A 303 7.09 -23.55 -3.17
C LEU A 303 7.41 -23.73 -1.69
N GLU A 304 7.51 -22.62 -0.96
CA GLU A 304 7.75 -22.65 0.48
C GLU A 304 6.49 -23.10 1.23
N PHE A 305 6.63 -24.12 2.08
CA PHE A 305 5.53 -24.65 2.90
C PHE A 305 5.82 -24.58 4.40
N ALA A 306 7.08 -24.38 4.80
CA ALA A 306 7.45 -24.20 6.19
C ALA A 306 8.70 -23.34 6.31
N ARG A 307 8.88 -22.72 7.48
CA ARG A 307 10.01 -21.85 7.78
C ARG A 307 10.40 -21.97 9.25
N ALA A 308 11.70 -21.97 9.51
CA ALA A 308 12.27 -21.92 10.84
C ALA A 308 13.01 -20.60 11.05
N VAL A 309 12.70 -19.91 12.15
CA VAL A 309 13.27 -18.61 12.52
C VAL A 309 13.86 -18.67 13.92
N LEU A 310 15.13 -18.31 14.05
CA LEU A 310 15.78 -18.03 15.32
C LEU A 310 15.43 -16.60 15.75
N ARG A 311 14.68 -16.46 16.84
CA ARG A 311 14.40 -15.17 17.47
C ARG A 311 15.24 -14.98 18.71
N SER A 312 15.52 -13.73 19.06
CA SER A 312 16.05 -13.39 20.39
C SER A 312 14.89 -13.34 21.37
N ALA A 313 15.01 -13.99 22.53
CA ALA A 313 14.05 -13.79 23.60
C ALA A 313 14.12 -12.33 24.10
N ALA A 314 12.97 -11.73 24.42
CA ALA A 314 12.86 -10.31 24.77
C ALA A 314 13.73 -9.91 25.99
N ASN A 315 14.07 -10.87 26.86
CA ASN A 315 14.79 -10.64 28.12
C ASN A 315 16.00 -11.58 28.31
N SER A 316 16.50 -12.21 27.24
CA SER A 316 17.63 -13.14 27.33
C SER A 316 18.41 -13.20 26.01
N PHE A 317 19.71 -13.44 26.09
CA PHE A 317 20.55 -13.79 24.94
C PHE A 317 20.28 -15.22 24.41
N ALA A 318 19.36 -15.96 25.03
CA ALA A 318 18.90 -17.24 24.53
C ALA A 318 18.08 -17.04 23.24
N HIS A 319 18.43 -17.80 22.21
CA HIS A 319 17.65 -17.86 20.99
C HIS A 319 16.48 -18.84 21.14
N THR A 320 15.30 -18.43 20.70
CA THR A 320 14.13 -19.30 20.58
C THR A 320 13.94 -19.68 19.11
N LEU A 321 13.74 -20.97 18.86
CA LEU A 321 13.52 -21.50 17.52
C LEU A 321 12.01 -21.62 17.27
N GLU A 322 11.48 -20.79 16.39
CA GLU A 322 10.08 -20.82 15.97
C GLU A 322 9.95 -21.47 14.60
N ILE A 323 8.96 -22.34 14.43
CA ILE A 323 8.67 -22.99 13.16
C ILE A 323 7.26 -22.57 12.75
N THR A 324 7.10 -22.06 11.55
CA THR A 324 5.80 -21.79 10.93
C THR A 324 5.57 -22.73 9.75
N VAL A 325 4.33 -23.17 9.58
CA VAL A 325 3.90 -24.08 8.49
C VAL A 325 2.71 -23.45 7.77
N GLY A 326 2.71 -23.54 6.44
CA GLY A 326 1.77 -22.87 5.55
C GLY A 326 2.45 -21.79 4.70
N ALA A 327 1.65 -21.10 3.89
CA ALA A 327 2.11 -20.01 3.05
C ALA A 327 1.17 -18.80 3.16
N GLY A 328 1.74 -17.61 3.35
CA GLY A 328 1.00 -16.36 3.35
C GLY A 328 -0.02 -16.27 4.50
N ALA A 329 -1.29 -16.04 4.17
CA ALA A 329 -2.34 -15.79 5.18
C ALA A 329 -2.69 -17.02 6.04
N ASN A 330 -2.27 -18.22 5.63
CA ASN A 330 -2.53 -19.48 6.32
C ASN A 330 -1.30 -20.00 7.09
N GLU A 331 -0.28 -19.16 7.30
CA GLU A 331 0.88 -19.53 8.12
C GLU A 331 0.45 -19.72 9.58
N THR A 332 0.79 -20.89 10.12
CA THR A 332 0.48 -21.26 11.51
C THR A 332 1.77 -21.62 12.24
N LEU A 333 1.90 -21.17 13.48
CA LEU A 333 3.02 -21.55 14.34
C LEU A 333 2.90 -23.03 14.70
N LEU A 334 3.92 -23.84 14.41
CA LEU A 334 3.97 -25.24 14.80
C LEU A 334 4.13 -25.35 16.32
N ASN A 335 3.15 -25.96 16.97
CA ASN A 335 3.14 -26.30 18.37
C ASN A 335 2.72 -27.77 18.55
N ASP A 336 2.78 -28.29 19.76
CA ASP A 336 2.43 -29.70 20.00
C ASP A 336 0.93 -29.97 19.73
N ALA A 337 0.07 -28.97 19.86
CA ALA A 337 -1.38 -29.12 19.68
C ALA A 337 -1.83 -29.22 18.22
N ASN A 338 -1.10 -28.62 17.28
CA ASN A 338 -1.46 -28.63 15.85
C ASN A 338 -0.61 -29.58 14.99
N ARG A 339 0.37 -30.27 15.59
CA ARG A 339 1.28 -31.18 14.89
C ARG A 339 0.55 -32.29 14.14
N ASP A 340 -0.40 -32.97 14.81
CA ASP A 340 -1.10 -34.12 14.21
C ASP A 340 -2.06 -33.69 13.09
N ALA A 341 -2.71 -32.53 13.25
CA ALA A 341 -3.57 -31.96 12.22
C ALA A 341 -2.77 -31.59 10.95
N LEU A 342 -1.58 -31.00 11.12
CA LEU A 342 -0.70 -30.64 10.01
C LEU A 342 -0.11 -31.85 9.28
N ARG A 343 0.03 -33.00 9.97
CA ARG A 343 0.50 -34.25 9.37
C ARG A 343 -0.56 -34.98 8.54
N ALA A 344 -1.84 -34.68 8.79
CA ALA A 344 -2.98 -35.29 8.10
C ALA A 344 -3.41 -34.54 6.82
N LEU A 345 -2.85 -33.35 6.58
CA LEU A 345 -3.02 -32.56 5.35
C LEU A 345 -2.07 -33.07 4.26
#